data_AF-A0A9D6K760-F1
#
_entry.id   AF-A0A9D6K760-F1
#
_cell.length_a   1.000
_cell.length_b   1.000
_cell.length_c   1.000
_cell.angle_alpha   90.00
_cell.angle_beta   90.00
_cell.angle_gamma   90.00
#
_symmetry.space_group_name_H-M   'P 1'
#
loop_
_entity.id
_entity.type
_entity.pdbx_description
1 polymer ?
#
loop_
_entity_poly.entity_id
_entity_poly.type
_entity_poly.pdbx_seq_one_letter_code
_entity_poly.pdbx_strand_id
1 'polypeptide(L)'
;MNTERLNGVVSIKNGRPQIINPDALKGLMDDLIYEAVFTRPLEFTSVVLAAAVREGFKGPVFIQGDHFQLVRRNFLSDPDAETNYLKGLIKEAIEAEFYNIDIDASTLVDLEKPTISEQQRPNFEKTAELSEHIRQMQPAGITISVGGEIGEIGGKNSTPEELRAYLDGFKKIFRGANGLSKISVQTGTTHGGVVLPDGTLAKVKIDFDTLRVLSDIARREYGLSGCVQHGASTLPEEAFHMFPETGTSEVHLATGFQNIIYDSKHLPEEFRKEVYGFIKQEYAKEKKGDQTEDQFIYSTRKKGFGPLKKKWWDIPLAAREPVMKELEAMFELLFGKLKVGNTKDVVARTVRPVVVKKEVNPEVLGG
;
A
#
# COMPACT_ATOMS: atom_id res chain seq x y z
N MET A 1 -20.38 -3.72 -12.61
CA MET A 1 -21.24 -3.31 -11.48
C MET A 1 -22.64 -3.12 -12.02
N ASN A 2 -23.62 -3.93 -11.59
CA ASN A 2 -25.01 -3.73 -11.97
C ASN A 2 -25.55 -2.52 -11.18
N THR A 3 -25.76 -1.40 -11.88
CA THR A 3 -26.10 -0.10 -11.30
C THR A 3 -27.59 0.06 -10.99
N GLU A 4 -28.45 -0.82 -11.53
CA GLU A 4 -29.89 -0.86 -11.24
C GLU A 4 -30.17 -0.95 -9.73
N ARG A 5 -29.23 -1.57 -9.01
CA ARG A 5 -29.20 -1.73 -7.57
C ARG A 5 -29.06 -0.42 -6.76
N LEU A 6 -28.64 0.68 -7.38
CA LEU A 6 -28.51 2.00 -6.73
C LEU A 6 -29.81 2.82 -6.77
N ASN A 7 -30.80 2.40 -7.57
CA ASN A 7 -32.07 3.10 -7.70
C ASN A 7 -32.85 3.11 -6.37
N GLY A 8 -33.26 4.30 -5.94
CA GLY A 8 -33.92 4.51 -4.64
C GLY A 8 -32.99 4.46 -3.42
N VAL A 9 -31.69 4.20 -3.62
CA VAL A 9 -30.68 4.14 -2.56
C VAL A 9 -29.79 5.39 -2.56
N VAL A 10 -29.32 5.81 -3.73
CA VAL A 10 -28.51 7.02 -3.94
C VAL A 10 -29.14 7.88 -5.04
N SER A 11 -29.19 9.20 -4.85
CA SER A 11 -29.58 10.15 -5.91
C SER A 11 -28.46 11.14 -6.19
N ILE A 12 -28.45 11.73 -7.39
CA ILE A 12 -27.55 12.84 -7.70
C ILE A 12 -28.33 14.14 -7.64
N LYS A 13 -27.94 15.04 -6.73
CA LYS A 13 -28.50 16.40 -6.62
C LYS A 13 -27.36 17.41 -6.75
N ASN A 14 -27.46 18.31 -7.72
CA ASN A 14 -26.42 19.31 -8.03
C ASN A 14 -25.03 18.69 -8.26
N GLY A 15 -24.97 17.54 -8.93
CA GLY A 15 -23.71 16.83 -9.21
C GLY A 15 -23.06 16.17 -8.01
N ARG A 16 -23.76 16.05 -6.87
CA ARG A 16 -23.29 15.33 -5.68
C ARG A 16 -24.21 14.16 -5.36
N PRO A 17 -23.67 12.99 -5.02
CA PRO A 17 -24.48 11.87 -4.53
C PRO A 17 -25.07 12.20 -3.16
N GLN A 18 -26.34 11.87 -2.96
CA GLN A 18 -27.07 11.93 -1.69
C GLN A 18 -27.61 10.55 -1.37
N ILE A 19 -27.35 10.08 -0.16
CA ILE A 19 -27.86 8.79 0.34
C ILE A 19 -29.33 8.99 0.72
N ILE A 20 -30.22 8.26 0.06
CA ILE A 20 -31.67 8.30 0.29
C ILE A 20 -32.07 7.22 1.30
N ASN A 21 -31.45 6.04 1.24
CA ASN A 21 -31.73 4.92 2.13
C ASN A 21 -30.41 4.32 2.68
N PRO A 22 -29.96 4.74 3.89
CA PRO A 22 -28.70 4.30 4.47
C PRO A 22 -28.61 2.79 4.72
N ASP A 23 -29.69 2.15 5.17
CA ASP A 23 -29.68 0.72 5.49
C ASP A 23 -29.65 -0.15 4.22
N ALA A 24 -30.41 0.24 3.20
CA ALA A 24 -30.32 -0.41 1.89
C ALA A 24 -28.95 -0.19 1.24
N LEU A 25 -28.37 1.00 1.39
CA LEU A 25 -27.02 1.28 0.93
C LEU A 25 -26.01 0.38 1.64
N LYS A 26 -26.14 0.22 2.96
CA LYS A 26 -25.28 -0.67 3.74
C LYS A 26 -25.32 -2.11 3.22
N GLY A 27 -26.52 -2.66 2.99
CA GLY A 27 -26.66 -4.00 2.41
C GLY A 27 -26.09 -4.11 0.99
N LEU A 28 -26.24 -3.06 0.17
CA LEU A 28 -25.68 -3.01 -1.18
C LEU A 28 -24.15 -2.94 -1.18
N MET A 29 -23.58 -2.14 -0.27
CA MET A 29 -22.14 -2.03 -0.08
C MET A 29 -21.57 -3.38 0.36
N ASP A 30 -22.26 -4.13 1.23
CA ASP A 30 -21.84 -5.48 1.63
C ASP A 30 -21.75 -6.45 0.45
N ASP A 31 -22.72 -6.38 -0.47
CA ASP A 31 -22.76 -7.14 -1.72
C ASP A 31 -21.71 -6.67 -2.75
N LEU A 32 -21.37 -5.39 -2.78
CA LEU A 32 -20.37 -4.87 -3.72
C LEU A 32 -18.95 -5.16 -3.25
N ILE A 33 -18.73 -5.10 -1.95
CA ILE A 33 -17.48 -5.54 -1.36
C ILE A 33 -17.29 -7.06 -1.59
N TYR A 34 -18.38 -7.82 -1.62
CA TYR A 34 -18.36 -9.26 -1.94
C TYR A 34 -17.85 -9.59 -3.35
N GLU A 35 -18.20 -8.78 -4.35
CA GLU A 35 -17.72 -8.95 -5.73
C GLU A 35 -16.26 -8.51 -5.91
N ALA A 36 -15.83 -7.56 -5.08
CA ALA A 36 -14.60 -6.81 -5.25
C ALA A 36 -13.50 -7.29 -4.29
N VAL A 37 -12.68 -8.24 -4.72
CA VAL A 37 -11.38 -8.55 -4.12
C VAL A 37 -10.41 -9.07 -5.23
N PHE A 38 -9.31 -8.33 -5.46
CA PHE A 38 -8.18 -8.50 -6.39
C PHE A 38 -8.46 -8.74 -7.90
N THR A 39 -8.26 -7.70 -8.73
CA THR A 39 -7.12 -7.57 -9.67
C THR A 39 -6.99 -6.22 -10.40
N ARG A 40 -7.75 -5.16 -10.07
CA ARG A 40 -7.53 -3.82 -10.64
C ARG A 40 -7.70 -2.69 -9.62
N PRO A 41 -6.98 -1.56 -9.73
CA PRO A 41 -7.07 -0.42 -8.81
C PRO A 41 -8.51 0.02 -8.49
N LEU A 42 -9.39 0.05 -9.49
CA LEU A 42 -10.79 0.46 -9.32
C LEU A 42 -11.59 -0.40 -8.33
N GLU A 43 -11.31 -1.70 -8.29
CA GLU A 43 -11.98 -2.65 -7.40
C GLU A 43 -11.62 -2.35 -5.94
N PHE A 44 -10.33 -2.13 -5.67
CA PHE A 44 -9.84 -1.75 -4.34
C PHE A 44 -10.44 -0.44 -3.86
N THR A 45 -10.43 0.62 -4.68
CA THR A 45 -11.05 1.89 -4.32
C THR A 45 -12.54 1.74 -4.00
N SER A 46 -13.26 0.96 -4.80
CA SER A 46 -14.70 0.76 -4.59
C SER A 46 -15.00 0.12 -3.23
N VAL A 47 -14.23 -0.90 -2.84
CA VAL A 47 -14.37 -1.59 -1.54
C VAL A 47 -14.08 -0.67 -0.37
N VAL A 48 -12.97 0.05 -0.43
CA VAL A 48 -12.54 0.93 0.66
C VAL A 48 -13.55 2.06 0.86
N LEU A 49 -14.03 2.66 -0.23
CA LEU A 49 -15.06 3.71 -0.16
C LEU A 49 -16.41 3.15 0.32
N ALA A 50 -16.79 1.94 -0.11
CA ALA A 50 -18.00 1.26 0.36
C ALA A 50 -17.94 0.99 1.87
N ALA A 51 -16.79 0.52 2.38
CA ALA A 51 -16.57 0.34 3.81
C ALA A 51 -16.67 1.68 4.57
N ALA A 52 -16.06 2.75 4.05
CA ALA A 52 -16.17 4.08 4.67
C ALA A 52 -17.64 4.56 4.76
N VAL A 53 -18.43 4.35 3.71
CA VAL A 53 -19.87 4.67 3.70
C VAL A 53 -20.63 3.82 4.72
N ARG A 54 -20.40 2.51 4.73
CA ARG A 54 -21.03 1.57 5.67
C ARG A 54 -20.77 1.94 7.13
N GLU A 55 -19.54 2.36 7.45
CA GLU A 55 -19.13 2.77 8.80
C GLU A 55 -19.49 4.24 9.11
N GLY A 56 -20.18 4.93 8.20
CA GLY A 56 -20.61 6.31 8.39
C GLY A 56 -19.48 7.34 8.43
N PHE A 57 -18.31 7.00 7.89
CA PHE A 57 -17.15 7.87 7.84
C PHE A 57 -17.42 9.11 6.98
N LYS A 58 -16.99 10.28 7.47
CA LYS A 58 -17.15 11.57 6.79
C LYS A 58 -15.81 12.28 6.68
N GLY A 59 -15.26 12.34 5.48
CA GLY A 59 -13.99 12.98 5.18
C GLY A 59 -13.35 12.40 3.92
N PRO A 60 -12.17 12.91 3.51
CA PRO A 60 -11.39 12.28 2.46
C PRO A 60 -10.90 10.89 2.92
N VAL A 61 -10.92 9.93 1.99
CA VAL A 61 -10.28 8.62 2.13
C VAL A 61 -9.02 8.66 1.28
N PHE A 62 -7.86 8.44 1.90
CA PHE A 62 -6.57 8.48 1.20
C PHE A 62 -6.22 7.08 0.71
N ILE A 63 -6.02 6.95 -0.60
CA ILE A 63 -5.69 5.69 -1.25
C ILE A 63 -4.29 5.81 -1.84
N GLN A 64 -3.44 4.86 -1.48
CA GLN A 64 -2.05 4.80 -1.87
C GLN A 64 -1.78 3.57 -2.71
N GLY A 65 -0.97 3.74 -3.75
CA GLY A 65 -0.39 2.64 -4.50
C GLY A 65 1.09 2.57 -4.16
N ASP A 66 1.47 1.49 -3.51
CA ASP A 66 2.83 1.21 -3.06
C ASP A 66 3.60 0.42 -4.13
N HIS A 67 4.92 0.63 -4.21
CA HIS A 67 5.83 -0.06 -5.13
C HIS A 67 5.32 -0.18 -6.59
N PHE A 68 5.12 0.95 -7.28
CA PHE A 68 5.13 0.94 -8.74
C PHE A 68 6.55 0.63 -9.21
N GLN A 69 6.84 -0.67 -9.28
CA GLN A 69 8.19 -1.18 -9.39
C GLN A 69 8.57 -1.46 -10.85
N LEU A 70 9.77 -1.01 -11.26
CA LEU A 70 10.42 -1.51 -12.46
C LEU A 70 11.16 -2.79 -12.13
N VAL A 71 10.87 -3.90 -12.82
CA VAL A 71 11.53 -5.18 -12.57
C VAL A 71 12.81 -5.26 -13.40
N ARG A 72 13.99 -5.28 -12.74
CA ARG A 72 15.32 -5.29 -13.39
C ARG A 72 15.43 -6.27 -14.56
N ARG A 73 14.97 -7.52 -14.40
CA ARG A 73 15.06 -8.54 -15.46
C ARG A 73 14.29 -8.13 -16.71
N ASN A 74 13.08 -7.60 -16.55
CA ASN A 74 12.25 -7.15 -17.66
C ASN A 74 12.84 -5.89 -18.27
N PHE A 75 13.27 -4.94 -17.43
CA PHE A 75 13.90 -3.70 -17.86
C PHE A 75 15.17 -3.93 -18.68
N LEU A 76 16.05 -4.85 -18.27
CA LEU A 76 17.25 -5.19 -19.03
C LEU A 76 16.93 -5.89 -20.36
N SER A 77 15.78 -6.56 -20.47
CA SER A 77 15.34 -7.19 -21.71
C SER A 77 14.74 -6.17 -22.68
N ASP A 78 13.88 -5.28 -22.19
CA ASP A 78 13.22 -4.23 -22.96
C ASP A 78 12.85 -3.05 -22.04
N PRO A 79 13.72 -2.02 -21.94
CA PRO A 79 13.50 -0.87 -21.08
C PRO A 79 12.22 -0.10 -21.38
N ASP A 80 11.88 0.01 -22.67
CA ASP A 80 10.72 0.79 -23.11
C ASP A 80 9.42 0.05 -22.82
N ALA A 81 9.37 -1.26 -23.06
CA ALA A 81 8.20 -2.07 -22.74
C ALA A 81 7.90 -2.08 -21.23
N GLU A 82 8.91 -2.31 -20.38
CA GLU A 82 8.74 -2.30 -18.92
C GLU A 82 8.32 -0.91 -18.40
N THR A 83 8.94 0.16 -18.91
CA THR A 83 8.60 1.54 -18.52
C THR A 83 7.16 1.88 -18.96
N ASN A 84 6.77 1.54 -20.19
CA ASN A 84 5.43 1.83 -20.71
C ASN A 84 4.34 1.01 -20.01
N TYR A 85 4.63 -0.24 -19.65
CA TYR A 85 3.76 -1.05 -18.82
C TYR A 85 3.47 -0.36 -17.49
N LEU A 86 4.52 0.10 -16.79
CA LEU A 86 4.37 0.78 -15.51
C LEU A 86 3.63 2.12 -15.64
N LYS A 87 3.89 2.89 -16.70
CA LYS A 87 3.12 4.11 -17.04
C LYS A 87 1.63 3.83 -17.21
N GLY A 88 1.27 2.68 -17.80
CA GLY A 88 -0.10 2.21 -17.92
C GLY A 88 -0.73 1.90 -16.56
N LEU A 89 -0.02 1.18 -15.69
CA LEU A 89 -0.49 0.90 -14.32
C LEU A 89 -0.71 2.17 -13.49
N ILE A 90 0.22 3.12 -13.57
CA ILE A 90 0.09 4.42 -12.90
C ILE A 90 -1.17 5.15 -13.39
N LYS A 91 -1.42 5.13 -14.70
CA LYS A 91 -2.64 5.72 -15.27
C LYS A 91 -3.89 5.07 -14.70
N GLU A 92 -3.97 3.73 -14.69
CA GLU A 92 -5.11 3.01 -14.12
C GLU A 92 -5.32 3.33 -12.63
N ALA A 93 -4.23 3.52 -11.87
CA ALA A 93 -4.30 3.89 -10.46
C ALA A 93 -4.84 5.32 -10.26
N ILE A 94 -4.39 6.29 -11.06
CA ILE A 94 -4.90 7.67 -11.01
C ILE A 94 -6.39 7.71 -11.40
N GLU A 95 -6.79 6.96 -12.42
CA GLU A 95 -8.21 6.79 -12.81
C GLU A 95 -9.04 6.14 -11.69
N ALA A 96 -8.41 5.31 -10.86
CA ALA A 96 -8.99 4.73 -9.65
C ALA A 96 -8.81 5.59 -8.39
N GLU A 97 -8.37 6.85 -8.52
CA GLU A 97 -8.22 7.82 -7.42
C GLU A 97 -7.12 7.50 -6.40
N PHE A 98 -6.08 6.79 -6.83
CA PHE A 98 -4.84 6.65 -6.08
C PHE A 98 -4.03 7.93 -6.23
N TYR A 99 -4.01 8.76 -5.18
CA TYR A 99 -3.33 10.06 -5.18
C TYR A 99 -2.12 10.13 -4.24
N ASN A 100 -1.69 8.98 -3.72
CA ASN A 100 -0.36 8.76 -3.17
C ASN A 100 0.27 7.60 -3.94
N ILE A 101 1.36 7.84 -4.65
CA ILE A 101 1.96 6.88 -5.59
C ILE A 101 3.46 6.77 -5.30
N ASP A 102 3.91 5.58 -4.93
CA ASP A 102 5.32 5.33 -4.64
C ASP A 102 5.97 4.61 -5.82
N ILE A 103 7.00 5.24 -6.40
CA ILE A 103 7.75 4.69 -7.52
C ILE A 103 8.97 3.97 -6.98
N ASP A 104 9.12 2.72 -7.39
CA ASP A 104 10.27 1.90 -7.03
C ASP A 104 11.09 1.53 -8.27
N ALA A 105 12.10 2.34 -8.56
CA ALA A 105 13.11 2.02 -9.57
C ALA A 105 14.40 1.49 -8.92
N SER A 106 14.35 1.10 -7.65
CA SER A 106 15.54 0.78 -6.89
C SER A 106 16.15 -0.57 -7.31
N THR A 107 15.38 -1.51 -7.90
CA THR A 107 15.92 -2.70 -8.60
C THR A 107 16.97 -2.37 -9.67
N LEU A 108 16.95 -1.15 -10.23
CA LEU A 108 17.82 -0.74 -11.33
C LEU A 108 19.17 -0.22 -10.86
N VAL A 109 19.37 0.01 -9.55
CA VAL A 109 20.66 0.43 -8.99
C VAL A 109 21.77 -0.52 -9.46
N ASP A 110 22.86 0.04 -9.97
CA ASP A 110 23.95 -0.72 -10.57
C ASP A 110 25.21 -0.64 -9.71
N LEU A 111 25.34 -1.56 -8.74
CA LEU A 111 26.44 -1.61 -7.77
C LEU A 111 27.83 -1.82 -8.42
N GLU A 112 27.91 -2.18 -9.70
CA GLU A 112 29.20 -2.30 -10.41
C GLU A 112 29.78 -0.95 -10.83
N LYS A 113 29.01 0.15 -10.72
CA LYS A 113 29.52 1.50 -11.00
C LYS A 113 30.47 1.99 -9.90
N PRO A 114 31.51 2.77 -10.26
CA PRO A 114 32.56 3.14 -9.32
C PRO A 114 32.14 4.20 -8.30
N THR A 115 31.08 4.98 -8.58
CA THR A 115 30.59 6.02 -7.66
C THR A 115 29.12 5.80 -7.31
N ILE A 116 28.73 6.12 -6.07
CA ILE A 116 27.33 5.98 -5.59
C ILE A 116 26.34 6.75 -6.47
N SER A 117 26.75 7.91 -7.00
CA SER A 117 25.92 8.68 -7.94
C SER A 117 25.67 7.92 -9.25
N GLU A 118 26.67 7.25 -9.81
CA GLU A 118 26.50 6.44 -11.01
C GLU A 118 25.72 5.15 -10.72
N GLN A 119 25.87 4.57 -9.52
CA GLN A 119 25.07 3.42 -9.08
C GLN A 119 23.58 3.78 -9.01
N GLN A 120 23.25 4.94 -8.44
CA GLN A 120 21.88 5.44 -8.28
C GLN A 120 21.27 6.07 -9.54
N ARG A 121 22.09 6.40 -10.55
CA ARG A 121 21.64 7.05 -11.79
C ARG A 121 20.42 6.42 -12.45
N PRO A 122 20.41 5.11 -12.76
CA PRO A 122 19.23 4.50 -13.38
C PRO A 122 17.97 4.58 -12.50
N ASN A 123 18.13 4.56 -11.17
CA ASN A 123 17.02 4.69 -10.23
C ASN A 123 16.41 6.10 -10.31
N PHE A 124 17.19 7.16 -10.05
CA PHE A 124 16.64 8.52 -10.05
C PHE A 124 16.19 9.00 -11.45
N GLU A 125 16.82 8.54 -12.54
CA GLU A 125 16.40 8.86 -13.91
C GLU A 125 15.01 8.32 -14.21
N LYS A 126 14.77 7.05 -13.87
CA LYS A 126 13.47 6.42 -14.10
C LYS A 126 12.40 6.92 -13.13
N THR A 127 12.74 7.20 -11.87
CA THR A 127 11.80 7.88 -10.98
C THR A 127 11.42 9.27 -11.51
N ALA A 128 12.37 10.06 -12.02
CA ALA A 128 12.07 11.38 -12.59
C ALA A 128 11.13 11.28 -13.80
N GLU A 129 11.41 10.37 -14.74
CA GLU A 129 10.57 10.13 -15.92
C GLU A 129 9.12 9.75 -15.52
N LEU A 130 8.97 8.82 -14.59
CA LEU A 130 7.66 8.36 -14.11
C LEU A 130 6.94 9.44 -13.29
N SER A 131 7.68 10.25 -12.52
CA SER A 131 7.11 11.40 -11.80
C SER A 131 6.58 12.46 -12.76
N GLU A 132 7.29 12.73 -13.86
CA GLU A 132 6.80 13.65 -14.91
C GLU A 132 5.53 13.12 -15.58
N HIS A 133 5.47 11.81 -15.84
CA HIS A 133 4.26 11.15 -16.33
C HIS A 133 3.07 11.31 -15.36
N ILE A 134 3.28 11.11 -14.06
CA ILE A 134 2.25 11.37 -13.02
C ILE A 134 1.78 12.82 -13.08
N ARG A 135 2.70 13.80 -13.19
CA ARG A 135 2.35 15.22 -13.25
C ARG A 135 1.52 15.57 -14.49
N GLN A 136 1.74 14.90 -15.63
CA GLN A 136 0.94 15.09 -16.84
C GLN A 136 -0.50 14.57 -16.69
N MET A 137 -0.70 13.52 -15.89
CA MET A 137 -2.02 12.90 -15.67
C MET A 137 -2.75 13.41 -14.43
N GLN A 138 -2.09 14.24 -13.61
CA GLN A 138 -2.64 14.73 -12.36
C GLN A 138 -3.95 15.50 -12.59
N PRO A 139 -5.05 15.13 -11.91
CA PRO A 139 -6.31 15.85 -12.02
C PRO A 139 -6.20 17.30 -11.55
N ALA A 140 -6.92 18.21 -12.22
CA ALA A 140 -6.96 19.61 -11.83
C ALA A 140 -7.47 19.79 -10.39
N GLY A 141 -6.75 20.58 -9.59
CA GLY A 141 -7.09 20.85 -8.19
C GLY A 141 -6.69 19.75 -7.19
N ILE A 142 -6.07 18.66 -7.66
CA ILE A 142 -5.53 17.58 -6.83
C ILE A 142 -4.01 17.58 -6.99
N THR A 143 -3.26 17.47 -5.89
CA THR A 143 -1.82 17.22 -5.93
C THR A 143 -1.57 15.77 -5.56
N ILE A 144 -0.99 15.00 -6.49
CA ILE A 144 -0.60 13.62 -6.24
C ILE A 144 0.72 13.62 -5.45
N SER A 145 0.72 12.96 -4.28
CA SER A 145 1.94 12.68 -3.53
C SER A 145 2.73 11.62 -4.28
N VAL A 146 4.04 11.85 -4.47
CA VAL A 146 4.94 10.91 -5.16
C VAL A 146 6.06 10.51 -4.21
N GLY A 147 6.18 9.22 -3.91
CA GLY A 147 7.33 8.66 -3.19
C GLY A 147 8.37 8.09 -4.14
N GLY A 148 9.63 8.09 -3.71
CA GLY A 148 10.72 7.35 -4.34
C GLY A 148 11.30 6.30 -3.39
N GLU A 149 12.19 5.44 -3.89
CA GLU A 149 12.79 4.37 -3.08
C GLU A 149 14.29 4.18 -3.37
N ILE A 150 15.06 3.88 -2.32
CA ILE A 150 16.47 3.49 -2.39
C ILE A 150 16.79 2.15 -1.70
N GLY A 151 15.78 1.42 -1.21
CA GLY A 151 15.92 0.36 -0.20
C GLY A 151 16.04 -1.09 -0.70
N GLU A 152 15.95 -1.36 -2.00
CA GLU A 152 15.79 -2.76 -2.44
C GLU A 152 17.10 -3.55 -2.60
N ILE A 153 18.20 -2.93 -3.06
CA ILE A 153 19.41 -3.68 -3.43
C ILE A 153 20.38 -3.85 -2.25
N GLY A 154 20.74 -5.11 -2.00
CA GLY A 154 21.89 -5.48 -1.17
C GLY A 154 21.55 -5.93 0.25
N GLY A 155 20.29 -5.84 0.69
CA GLY A 155 19.84 -6.31 2.01
C GLY A 155 20.54 -5.62 3.18
N LYS A 156 21.15 -4.46 2.93
CA LYS A 156 21.86 -3.64 3.90
C LYS A 156 21.07 -2.36 4.13
N ASN A 157 21.35 -1.71 5.25
CA ASN A 157 20.75 -0.42 5.56
C ASN A 157 21.16 0.60 4.49
N SER A 158 20.19 1.42 4.07
CA SER A 158 20.45 2.57 3.22
C SER A 158 21.36 3.56 3.95
N THR A 159 22.17 4.29 3.18
CA THR A 159 23.16 5.24 3.70
C THR A 159 22.82 6.69 3.37
N PRO A 160 23.31 7.66 4.16
CA PRO A 160 23.21 9.09 3.83
C PRO A 160 23.74 9.43 2.44
N GLU A 161 24.80 8.75 2.00
CA GLU A 161 25.45 8.97 0.71
C GLU A 161 24.56 8.51 -0.45
N GLU A 162 23.93 7.35 -0.32
CA GLU A 162 22.95 6.85 -1.31
C GLU A 162 21.73 7.76 -1.41
N LEU A 163 21.20 8.19 -0.27
CA LEU A 163 20.06 9.10 -0.21
C LEU A 163 20.35 10.43 -0.92
N ARG A 164 21.49 11.06 -0.61
CA ARG A 164 21.90 12.31 -1.26
C ARG A 164 22.16 12.12 -2.75
N ALA A 165 22.89 11.06 -3.12
CA ALA A 165 23.17 10.75 -4.52
C ALA A 165 21.87 10.61 -5.35
N TYR A 166 20.87 9.92 -4.79
CA TYR A 166 19.56 9.77 -5.41
C TYR A 166 18.81 11.10 -5.52
N LEU A 167 18.66 11.83 -4.41
CA LEU A 167 17.86 13.07 -4.37
C LEU A 167 18.52 14.23 -5.13
N ASP A 168 19.84 14.35 -5.10
CA ASP A 168 20.59 15.33 -5.90
C ASP A 168 20.46 15.03 -7.39
N GLY A 169 20.58 13.76 -7.77
CA GLY A 169 20.37 13.30 -9.14
C GLY A 169 18.97 13.63 -9.63
N PHE A 170 17.94 13.23 -8.86
CA PHE A 170 16.54 13.55 -9.15
C PHE A 170 16.31 15.05 -9.30
N LYS A 171 16.73 15.85 -8.32
CA LYS A 171 16.56 17.32 -8.31
C LYS A 171 17.22 17.99 -9.51
N LYS A 172 18.37 17.48 -9.96
CA LYS A 172 19.08 18.01 -11.12
C LYS A 172 18.31 17.81 -12.42
N ILE A 173 17.61 16.69 -12.58
CA ILE A 173 17.01 16.30 -13.87
C ILE A 173 15.50 16.52 -13.95
N PHE A 174 14.77 16.39 -12.85
CA PHE A 174 13.31 16.54 -12.83
C PHE A 174 12.91 17.95 -13.26
N ARG A 175 11.90 18.05 -14.15
CA ARG A 175 11.40 19.32 -14.69
C ARG A 175 9.95 19.61 -14.34
N GLY A 176 9.26 18.69 -13.65
CA GLY A 176 7.90 18.91 -13.19
C GLY A 176 7.79 19.89 -12.00
N ALA A 177 6.58 20.37 -11.77
CA ALA A 177 6.23 21.02 -10.50
C ALA A 177 6.02 19.95 -9.42
N ASN A 178 6.32 20.27 -8.15
CA ASN A 178 6.21 19.38 -6.99
C ASN A 178 6.94 18.04 -7.19
N GLY A 179 8.17 17.93 -6.68
CA GLY A 179 8.96 16.69 -6.76
C GLY A 179 8.44 15.58 -5.86
N LEU A 180 9.37 14.76 -5.36
CA LEU A 180 9.07 13.72 -4.38
C LEU A 180 8.60 14.34 -3.05
N SER A 181 7.65 13.67 -2.41
CA SER A 181 7.09 14.07 -1.12
C SER A 181 7.73 13.31 0.05
N LYS A 182 8.20 12.09 -0.20
CA LYS A 182 8.72 11.14 0.80
C LYS A 182 9.63 10.11 0.12
N ILE A 183 10.36 9.32 0.92
CA ILE A 183 11.33 8.35 0.37
C ILE A 183 11.43 7.07 1.19
N SER A 184 11.29 5.91 0.56
CA SER A 184 11.45 4.60 1.18
C SER A 184 12.92 4.22 1.31
N VAL A 185 13.28 3.65 2.46
CA VAL A 185 14.67 3.29 2.82
C VAL A 185 14.72 1.91 3.47
N GLN A 186 15.89 1.26 3.41
CA GLN A 186 16.12 -0.01 4.10
C GLN A 186 16.79 0.22 5.45
N THR A 187 16.30 -0.45 6.48
CA THR A 187 16.76 -0.30 7.87
C THR A 187 16.96 -1.65 8.57
N GLY A 188 17.28 -2.69 7.80
CA GLY A 188 17.58 -4.04 8.31
C GLY A 188 16.35 -4.93 8.45
N THR A 189 15.26 -4.58 7.76
CA THR A 189 13.99 -5.32 7.80
C THR A 189 13.81 -6.20 6.58
N THR A 190 13.04 -7.28 6.76
CA THR A 190 12.54 -8.11 5.67
C THR A 190 11.03 -8.05 5.66
N HIS A 191 10.42 -7.88 4.49
CA HIS A 191 8.97 -7.90 4.34
C HIS A 191 8.38 -9.21 4.85
N GLY A 192 7.44 -9.10 5.79
CA GLY A 192 6.74 -10.25 6.37
C GLY A 192 7.47 -10.98 7.50
N GLY A 193 8.67 -10.55 7.91
CA GLY A 193 9.43 -11.20 8.98
C GLY A 193 9.99 -12.57 8.59
N VAL A 194 10.66 -13.23 9.53
CA VAL A 194 11.32 -14.52 9.32
C VAL A 194 10.77 -15.53 10.32
N VAL A 195 10.21 -16.64 9.83
CA VAL A 195 9.77 -17.76 10.68
C VAL A 195 10.94 -18.70 10.93
N LEU A 196 11.23 -18.95 12.20
CA LEU A 196 12.26 -19.87 12.66
C LEU A 196 11.81 -21.34 12.47
N PRO A 197 12.73 -22.32 12.47
CA PRO A 197 12.37 -23.74 12.32
C PRO A 197 11.40 -24.28 13.38
N ASP A 198 11.30 -23.61 14.53
CA ASP A 198 10.36 -23.93 15.61
C ASP A 198 8.95 -23.31 15.42
N GLY A 199 8.72 -22.63 14.29
CA GLY A 199 7.45 -21.97 13.96
C GLY A 199 7.28 -20.58 14.56
N THR A 200 8.22 -20.10 15.39
CA THR A 200 8.16 -18.76 15.98
C THR A 200 8.67 -17.69 15.03
N LEU A 201 8.28 -16.42 15.26
CA LEU A 201 8.79 -15.30 14.49
C LEU A 201 10.11 -14.78 15.08
N ALA A 202 11.12 -14.66 14.23
CA ALA A 202 12.35 -13.97 14.56
C ALA A 202 12.05 -12.52 14.91
N LYS A 203 12.66 -12.03 16.00
CA LYS A 203 12.60 -10.62 16.37
C LYS A 203 13.34 -9.81 15.30
N VAL A 204 12.58 -9.06 14.50
CA VAL A 204 13.15 -8.11 13.54
C VAL A 204 13.70 -6.93 14.31
N LYS A 205 14.91 -6.51 13.98
CA LYS A 205 15.52 -5.31 14.55
C LYS A 205 15.51 -4.22 13.49
N ILE A 206 14.63 -3.23 13.67
CA ILE A 206 14.70 -1.98 12.90
C ILE A 206 15.87 -1.15 13.44
N ASP A 207 16.70 -0.67 12.53
CA ASP A 207 17.67 0.38 12.82
C ASP A 207 17.00 1.75 12.81
N PHE A 208 16.44 2.14 13.97
CA PHE A 208 15.81 3.44 14.17
C PHE A 208 16.80 4.61 14.08
N ASP A 209 18.10 4.38 14.29
CA ASP A 209 19.10 5.44 14.17
C ASP A 209 19.36 5.77 12.71
N THR A 210 19.50 4.74 11.86
CA THR A 210 19.51 4.92 10.40
C THR A 210 18.23 5.65 9.96
N LEU A 211 17.05 5.19 10.39
CA LEU A 211 15.78 5.81 10.01
C LEU A 211 15.69 7.29 10.41
N ARG A 212 16.19 7.65 11.61
CA ARG A 212 16.25 9.03 12.10
C ARG A 212 17.17 9.89 11.25
N VAL A 213 18.39 9.42 11.02
CA VAL A 213 19.40 10.15 10.24
C VAL A 213 18.89 10.43 8.83
N LEU A 214 18.37 9.41 8.15
CA LEU A 214 17.86 9.56 6.78
C LEU A 214 16.61 10.45 6.73
N SER A 215 15.70 10.32 7.70
CA SER A 215 14.52 11.18 7.76
C SER A 215 14.90 12.64 8.02
N ASP A 216 15.88 12.91 8.89
CA ASP A 216 16.39 14.26 9.12
C ASP A 216 17.02 14.86 7.86
N ILE A 217 17.80 14.09 7.10
CA ILE A 217 18.38 14.53 5.82
C ILE A 217 17.26 14.84 4.82
N ALA A 218 16.33 13.91 4.61
CA ALA A 218 15.22 14.08 3.67
C ALA A 218 14.39 15.34 3.98
N ARG A 219 14.10 15.59 5.26
CA ARG A 219 13.36 16.78 5.69
C ARG A 219 14.15 18.08 5.55
N ARG A 220 15.37 18.12 6.10
CA ARG A 220 16.10 19.38 6.28
C ARG A 220 16.81 19.83 5.01
N GLU A 221 17.35 18.89 4.23
CA GLU A 221 18.15 19.21 3.04
C GLU A 221 17.27 19.26 1.77
N TYR A 222 16.19 18.48 1.73
CA TYR A 222 15.38 18.30 0.53
C TYR A 222 13.91 18.70 0.66
N GLY A 223 13.43 18.99 1.87
CA GLY A 223 12.04 19.42 2.10
C GLY A 223 10.99 18.32 1.91
N LEU A 224 11.39 17.04 1.92
CA LEU A 224 10.47 15.90 1.97
C LEU A 224 9.85 15.79 3.36
N SER A 225 8.77 15.02 3.52
CA SER A 225 8.12 14.78 4.83
C SER A 225 8.96 13.91 5.77
N GLY A 226 9.78 13.01 5.21
CA GLY A 226 10.61 12.06 5.95
C GLY A 226 10.75 10.74 5.20
N CYS A 227 11.38 9.76 5.84
CA CYS A 227 11.49 8.42 5.26
C CYS A 227 10.22 7.59 5.47
N VAL A 228 10.02 6.60 4.61
CA VAL A 228 8.96 5.59 4.69
C VAL A 228 9.59 4.26 5.13
N GLN A 229 8.96 3.60 6.10
CA GLN A 229 9.40 2.31 6.60
C GLN A 229 8.50 1.17 6.10
N HIS A 230 9.11 0.15 5.51
CA HIS A 230 8.42 -1.11 5.19
C HIS A 230 8.81 -2.22 6.19
N GLY A 231 8.10 -3.35 6.18
CA GLY A 231 8.50 -4.54 6.95
C GLY A 231 8.44 -4.39 8.48
N ALA A 232 7.64 -3.45 9.00
CA ALA A 232 7.54 -3.20 10.44
C ALA A 232 6.52 -4.08 11.19
N SER A 233 5.72 -4.89 10.49
CA SER A 233 4.57 -5.60 11.08
C SER A 233 4.90 -6.68 12.12
N THR A 234 6.15 -7.09 12.25
CA THR A 234 6.58 -8.10 13.24
C THR A 234 7.38 -7.49 14.39
N LEU A 235 7.43 -6.16 14.47
CA LEU A 235 7.98 -5.48 15.62
C LEU A 235 7.09 -5.66 16.86
N PRO A 236 7.69 -5.66 18.06
CA PRO A 236 6.94 -5.50 19.29
C PRO A 236 6.13 -4.19 19.27
N GLU A 237 4.90 -4.24 19.78
CA GLU A 237 3.97 -3.11 19.81
C GLU A 237 4.55 -1.87 20.50
N GLU A 238 5.37 -2.08 21.53
CA GLU A 238 6.06 -1.02 22.24
C GLU A 238 7.07 -0.28 21.37
N ALA A 239 7.57 -0.84 20.28
CA ALA A 239 8.54 -0.17 19.41
C ALA A 239 7.90 0.87 18.46
N PHE A 240 6.58 0.83 18.25
CA PHE A 240 5.92 1.67 17.25
C PHE A 240 5.95 3.18 17.55
N HIS A 241 6.12 3.57 18.83
CA HIS A 241 6.31 4.99 19.20
C HIS A 241 7.60 5.60 18.65
N MET A 242 8.58 4.77 18.29
CA MET A 242 9.86 5.23 17.76
C MET A 242 9.70 5.87 16.38
N PHE A 243 8.76 5.42 15.54
CA PHE A 243 8.57 5.95 14.19
C PHE A 243 8.29 7.47 14.15
N PRO A 244 7.32 8.02 14.91
CA PRO A 244 7.15 9.47 14.96
C PRO A 244 8.35 10.19 15.60
N GLU A 245 9.11 9.54 16.49
CA GLU A 245 10.28 10.14 17.15
C GLU A 245 11.54 10.20 16.26
N THR A 246 11.65 9.31 15.28
CA THR A 246 12.63 9.42 14.19
C THR A 246 12.16 10.39 13.09
N GLY A 247 10.90 10.82 13.17
CA GLY A 247 10.19 11.61 12.16
C GLY A 247 10.04 10.86 10.83
N THR A 248 9.80 9.56 10.94
CA THR A 248 9.30 8.72 9.85
C THR A 248 8.01 9.32 9.32
N SER A 249 7.88 9.45 8.01
CA SER A 249 6.68 9.98 7.37
C SER A 249 5.56 8.94 7.35
N GLU A 250 5.89 7.69 7.02
CA GLU A 250 4.91 6.61 6.83
C GLU A 250 5.49 5.26 7.25
N VAL A 251 4.63 4.34 7.68
CA VAL A 251 5.00 2.97 8.04
C VAL A 251 4.00 2.02 7.39
N HIS A 252 4.47 1.10 6.55
CA HIS A 252 3.62 0.14 5.84
C HIS A 252 3.47 -1.14 6.65
N LEU A 253 2.22 -1.49 6.97
CA LEU A 253 1.86 -2.63 7.80
C LEU A 253 0.81 -3.50 7.09
N ALA A 254 1.07 -4.80 7.02
CA ALA A 254 0.15 -5.75 6.38
C ALA A 254 0.19 -7.12 7.05
N THR A 255 1.36 -7.75 7.11
CA THR A 255 1.50 -9.14 7.57
C THR A 255 0.95 -9.36 8.97
N GLY A 256 1.14 -8.42 9.89
CA GLY A 256 0.60 -8.51 11.25
C GLY A 256 -0.93 -8.63 11.27
N PHE A 257 -1.64 -7.87 10.44
CA PHE A 257 -3.09 -7.94 10.32
C PHE A 257 -3.56 -9.27 9.71
N GLN A 258 -2.83 -9.77 8.71
CA GLN A 258 -3.11 -11.09 8.13
C GLN A 258 -2.92 -12.19 9.18
N ASN A 259 -1.90 -12.07 10.02
CA ASN A 259 -1.63 -13.03 11.09
C ASN A 259 -2.77 -13.03 12.11
N ILE A 260 -3.26 -11.86 12.54
CA ILE A 260 -4.43 -11.76 13.42
C ILE A 260 -5.62 -12.54 12.85
N ILE A 261 -5.92 -12.36 11.55
CA ILE A 261 -7.03 -13.07 10.90
C ILE A 261 -6.84 -14.59 10.94
N TYR A 262 -5.67 -15.08 10.48
CA TYR A 262 -5.41 -16.52 10.42
C TYR A 262 -5.32 -17.17 11.79
N ASP A 263 -4.73 -16.47 12.76
CA ASP A 263 -4.36 -17.02 14.06
C ASP A 263 -5.49 -16.84 15.10
N SER A 264 -6.54 -16.07 14.75
CA SER A 264 -7.73 -15.92 15.58
C SER A 264 -8.41 -17.28 15.85
N LYS A 265 -8.75 -17.52 17.12
CA LYS A 265 -9.55 -18.69 17.53
C LYS A 265 -10.99 -18.66 16.96
N HIS A 266 -11.42 -17.50 16.48
CA HIS A 266 -12.76 -17.29 15.92
C HIS A 266 -12.83 -17.60 14.44
N LEU A 267 -11.69 -17.70 13.75
CA LEU A 267 -11.65 -18.20 12.37
C LEU A 267 -12.04 -19.69 12.37
N PRO A 268 -13.08 -20.11 11.63
CA PRO A 268 -13.49 -21.51 11.59
C PRO A 268 -12.33 -22.41 11.18
N GLU A 269 -12.01 -23.40 12.01
CA GLU A 269 -10.83 -24.26 11.81
C GLU A 269 -10.86 -24.98 10.46
N GLU A 270 -12.04 -25.46 10.06
CA GLU A 270 -12.23 -26.14 8.77
C GLU A 270 -11.98 -25.20 7.58
N PHE A 271 -12.37 -23.93 7.70
CA PHE A 271 -12.07 -22.94 6.66
C PHE A 271 -10.56 -22.62 6.61
N ARG A 272 -9.88 -22.52 7.76
CA ARG A 272 -8.42 -22.37 7.81
C ARG A 272 -7.73 -23.55 7.11
N LYS A 273 -8.14 -24.79 7.42
CA LYS A 273 -7.61 -26.01 6.79
C LYS A 273 -7.83 -26.01 5.28
N GLU A 274 -9.01 -25.57 4.82
CA GLU A 274 -9.33 -25.43 3.41
C GLU A 274 -8.37 -24.46 2.70
N VAL A 275 -8.16 -23.27 3.27
CA VAL A 275 -7.22 -22.29 2.71
C VAL A 275 -5.80 -22.85 2.65
N TYR A 276 -5.36 -23.53 3.71
CA TYR A 276 -4.03 -24.14 3.76
C TYR A 276 -3.89 -25.29 2.76
N GLY A 277 -4.93 -26.09 2.57
CA GLY A 277 -4.99 -27.14 1.55
C GLY A 277 -4.82 -26.55 0.14
N PHE A 278 -5.57 -25.49 -0.17
CA PHE A 278 -5.43 -24.75 -1.43
C PHE A 278 -3.99 -24.25 -1.64
N ILE A 279 -3.38 -23.64 -0.62
CA ILE A 279 -2.01 -23.13 -0.71
C ILE A 279 -1.01 -24.26 -0.99
N LYS A 280 -1.14 -25.39 -0.28
CA LYS A 280 -0.26 -26.55 -0.47
C LYS A 280 -0.37 -27.15 -1.86
N GLN A 281 -1.55 -27.08 -2.47
CA GLN A 281 -1.77 -27.58 -3.81
C GLN A 281 -1.26 -26.61 -4.87
N GLU A 282 -1.73 -25.36 -4.86
CA GLU A 282 -1.48 -24.41 -5.96
C GLU A 282 -0.06 -23.83 -5.91
N TYR A 283 0.51 -23.64 -4.71
CA TYR A 283 1.82 -23.03 -4.53
C TYR A 283 2.88 -24.05 -4.09
N ALA A 284 2.64 -25.34 -4.28
CA ALA A 284 3.58 -26.42 -3.90
C ALA A 284 5.01 -26.18 -4.40
N LYS A 285 5.15 -25.63 -5.62
CA LYS A 285 6.43 -25.36 -6.28
C LYS A 285 7.24 -24.24 -5.62
N GLU A 286 6.62 -23.43 -4.76
CA GLU A 286 7.30 -22.35 -4.03
C GLU A 286 7.92 -22.84 -2.72
N LYS A 287 7.60 -24.06 -2.27
CA LYS A 287 8.21 -24.65 -1.08
C LYS A 287 9.69 -24.94 -1.34
N LYS A 288 10.56 -24.32 -0.56
CA LYS A 288 12.01 -24.59 -0.60
C LYS A 288 12.32 -25.92 0.10
N GLY A 289 13.37 -26.61 -0.35
CA GLY A 289 13.69 -27.98 0.10
C GLY A 289 14.01 -28.10 1.60
N ASP A 290 14.47 -27.03 2.22
CA ASP A 290 14.81 -26.92 3.64
C ASP A 290 13.67 -26.33 4.51
N GLN A 291 12.56 -25.92 3.89
CA GLN A 291 11.48 -25.23 4.58
C GLN A 291 10.52 -26.22 5.25
N THR A 292 10.26 -26.02 6.55
CA THR A 292 9.20 -26.73 7.25
C THR A 292 7.83 -26.40 6.65
N GLU A 293 6.81 -27.20 6.96
CA GLU A 293 5.45 -26.90 6.50
C GLU A 293 4.94 -25.56 7.04
N ASP A 294 5.18 -25.26 8.31
CA ASP A 294 4.73 -24.01 8.94
C ASP A 294 5.40 -22.79 8.32
N GLN A 295 6.71 -22.86 8.06
CA GLN A 295 7.41 -21.80 7.34
C GLN A 295 6.85 -21.61 5.93
N PHE A 296 6.54 -22.71 5.23
CA PHE A 296 5.95 -22.65 3.89
C PHE A 296 4.58 -21.97 3.91
N ILE A 297 3.67 -22.44 4.77
CA ILE A 297 2.34 -21.85 4.93
C ILE A 297 2.44 -20.38 5.31
N TYR A 298 3.27 -20.02 6.30
CA TYR A 298 3.40 -18.63 6.72
C TYR A 298 3.86 -17.71 5.58
N SER A 299 4.88 -18.13 4.81
CA SER A 299 5.41 -17.31 3.71
C SER A 299 4.44 -17.15 2.53
N THR A 300 3.47 -18.06 2.38
CA THR A 300 2.55 -18.12 1.24
C THR A 300 1.10 -17.79 1.58
N ARG A 301 0.70 -17.75 2.86
CA ARG A 301 -0.70 -17.57 3.29
C ARG A 301 -1.35 -16.28 2.83
N LYS A 302 -0.58 -15.24 2.52
CA LYS A 302 -1.08 -14.02 1.85
C LYS A 302 -1.76 -14.32 0.50
N LYS A 303 -1.33 -15.36 -0.20
CA LYS A 303 -1.90 -15.83 -1.47
C LYS A 303 -3.21 -16.61 -1.29
N GLY A 304 -3.57 -16.96 -0.06
CA GLY A 304 -4.86 -17.58 0.27
C GLY A 304 -6.04 -16.61 0.25
N PHE A 305 -5.82 -15.29 0.23
CA PHE A 305 -6.92 -14.31 0.23
C PHE A 305 -7.57 -14.12 -1.14
N GLY A 306 -6.77 -13.96 -2.19
CA GLY A 306 -7.31 -13.55 -3.50
C GLY A 306 -8.16 -14.61 -4.20
N PRO A 307 -7.61 -15.80 -4.50
CA PRO A 307 -8.37 -16.87 -5.15
C PRO A 307 -9.57 -17.35 -4.32
N LEU A 308 -9.53 -17.22 -3.00
CA LEU A 308 -10.60 -17.65 -2.08
C LEU A 308 -11.44 -16.48 -1.55
N LYS A 309 -11.38 -15.31 -2.20
CA LYS A 309 -12.00 -14.06 -1.74
C LYS A 309 -13.45 -14.19 -1.27
N LYS A 310 -14.25 -14.87 -2.10
CA LYS A 310 -15.68 -15.06 -1.86
C LYS A 310 -15.90 -15.82 -0.56
N LYS A 311 -15.08 -16.86 -0.32
CA LYS A 311 -15.16 -17.68 0.89
C LYS A 311 -14.75 -16.91 2.14
N TRP A 312 -13.70 -16.06 2.04
CA TRP A 312 -13.35 -15.13 3.11
C TRP A 312 -14.50 -14.18 3.47
N TRP A 313 -15.21 -13.69 2.45
CA TRP A 313 -16.33 -12.79 2.65
C TRP A 313 -17.58 -13.48 3.21
N ASP A 314 -17.81 -14.72 2.79
CA ASP A 314 -18.91 -15.60 3.22
C ASP A 314 -18.74 -16.15 4.64
N ILE A 315 -17.62 -15.87 5.33
CA ILE A 315 -17.46 -16.26 6.74
C ILE A 315 -18.65 -15.70 7.53
N PRO A 316 -19.39 -16.56 8.28
CA PRO A 316 -20.55 -16.12 9.04
C PRO A 316 -20.23 -14.96 9.97
N LEU A 317 -21.14 -13.98 10.07
CA LEU A 317 -20.97 -12.80 10.92
C LEU A 317 -20.55 -13.14 12.35
N ALA A 318 -21.12 -14.19 12.94
CA ALA A 318 -20.78 -14.65 14.29
C ALA A 318 -19.31 -15.08 14.46
N ALA A 319 -18.65 -15.53 13.40
CA ALA A 319 -17.22 -15.85 13.37
C ALA A 319 -16.38 -14.65 12.93
N ARG A 320 -16.89 -13.83 12.00
CA ARG A 320 -16.18 -12.68 11.43
C ARG A 320 -16.08 -11.50 12.40
N GLU A 321 -17.14 -11.18 13.15
CA GLU A 321 -17.17 -10.02 14.06
C GLU A 321 -16.08 -10.06 15.13
N PRO A 322 -15.84 -11.18 15.85
CA PRO A 322 -14.73 -11.25 16.80
C PRO A 322 -13.36 -11.02 16.17
N VAL A 323 -13.11 -11.56 14.96
CA VAL A 323 -11.86 -11.32 14.21
C VAL A 323 -11.70 -9.83 13.87
N MET A 324 -12.79 -9.18 13.46
CA MET A 324 -12.77 -7.74 13.18
C MET A 324 -12.51 -6.90 14.43
N LYS A 325 -12.99 -7.33 15.61
CA LYS A 325 -12.66 -6.68 16.89
C LYS A 325 -11.20 -6.84 17.28
N GLU A 326 -10.58 -7.99 17.00
CA GLU A 326 -9.15 -8.20 17.22
C GLU A 326 -8.32 -7.27 16.30
N LEU A 327 -8.74 -7.10 15.05
CA LEU A 327 -8.14 -6.13 14.13
C LEU A 327 -8.33 -4.68 14.61
N GLU A 328 -9.56 -4.31 15.00
CA GLU A 328 -9.89 -2.97 15.51
C GLU A 328 -9.01 -2.59 16.71
N ALA A 329 -8.89 -3.49 17.69
CA ALA A 329 -8.04 -3.27 18.86
C ALA A 329 -6.56 -3.06 18.48
N MET A 330 -6.06 -3.83 17.50
CA MET A 330 -4.71 -3.63 16.98
C MET A 330 -4.56 -2.28 16.26
N PHE A 331 -5.54 -1.88 15.43
CA PHE A 331 -5.51 -0.58 14.77
C PHE A 331 -5.52 0.57 15.79
N GLU A 332 -6.37 0.51 16.82
CA GLU A 332 -6.43 1.52 17.88
C GLU A 332 -5.08 1.67 18.61
N LEU A 333 -4.49 0.53 19.00
CA LEU A 333 -3.18 0.51 19.64
C LEU A 333 -2.10 1.15 18.75
N LEU A 334 -2.01 0.71 17.50
CA LEU A 334 -1.01 1.20 16.55
C LEU A 334 -1.22 2.68 16.25
N PHE A 335 -2.46 3.14 16.09
CA PHE A 335 -2.76 4.56 15.86
C PHE A 335 -2.35 5.43 17.05
N GLY A 336 -2.56 4.94 18.27
CA GLY A 336 -2.06 5.59 19.48
C GLY A 336 -0.54 5.69 19.50
N LYS A 337 0.17 4.59 19.24
CA LYS A 337 1.65 4.55 19.23
C LYS A 337 2.26 5.43 18.12
N LEU A 338 1.66 5.40 16.93
CA LEU A 338 2.10 6.18 15.77
C LEU A 338 1.71 7.66 15.84
N LYS A 339 0.93 8.08 16.84
CA LYS A 339 0.48 9.47 17.05
C LYS A 339 -0.31 10.02 15.85
N VAL A 340 -1.13 9.20 15.19
CA VAL A 340 -1.96 9.59 14.03
C VAL A 340 -3.37 10.07 14.40
N GLY A 341 -3.68 10.17 15.70
CA GLY A 341 -4.93 10.73 16.20
C GLY A 341 -5.00 12.26 16.07
N ASN A 342 -6.19 12.83 16.26
CA ASN A 342 -6.44 14.28 16.27
C ASN A 342 -6.06 15.02 14.97
N THR A 343 -6.10 14.33 13.83
CA THR A 343 -5.70 14.87 12.51
C THR A 343 -6.85 15.50 11.72
N LYS A 344 -8.10 15.43 12.20
CA LYS A 344 -9.28 15.95 11.49
C LYS A 344 -9.14 17.41 11.07
N ASP A 345 -8.67 18.28 11.97
CA ASP A 345 -8.52 19.70 11.67
C ASP A 345 -7.31 19.98 10.77
N VAL A 346 -6.30 19.12 10.79
CA VAL A 346 -5.16 19.20 9.86
C VAL A 346 -5.69 18.91 8.45
N VAL A 347 -6.37 17.78 8.29
CA VAL A 347 -6.98 17.37 7.02
C VAL A 347 -7.94 18.43 6.49
N ALA A 348 -8.82 18.99 7.34
CA ALA A 348 -9.77 20.01 6.91
C ALA A 348 -9.10 21.32 6.42
N ARG A 349 -7.90 21.63 6.94
CA ARG A 349 -7.13 22.82 6.55
C ARG A 349 -6.25 22.58 5.31
N THR A 350 -5.77 21.36 5.10
CA THR A 350 -4.81 21.04 4.04
C THR A 350 -5.45 20.42 2.80
N VAL A 351 -6.57 19.69 2.96
CA VAL A 351 -7.22 18.95 1.88
C VAL A 351 -8.53 19.62 1.50
N ARG A 352 -8.65 19.97 0.22
CA ARG A 352 -9.90 20.42 -0.39
C ARG A 352 -10.41 19.33 -1.31
N PRO A 353 -11.48 18.60 -0.94
CA PRO A 353 -12.04 17.57 -1.80
C PRO A 353 -12.48 18.18 -3.14
N VAL A 354 -11.99 17.61 -4.23
CA VAL A 354 -12.38 17.97 -5.60
C VAL A 354 -13.23 16.83 -6.15
N VAL A 355 -14.33 17.18 -6.81
CA VAL A 355 -15.14 16.18 -7.52
C VAL A 355 -14.41 15.78 -8.79
N VAL A 356 -13.91 14.55 -8.82
CA VAL A 356 -13.33 13.95 -10.01
C VAL A 356 -14.46 13.28 -10.77
N LYS A 357 -14.93 13.92 -11.85
CA LYS A 357 -15.97 13.32 -12.68
C LYS A 357 -15.38 12.11 -13.39
N LYS A 358 -15.95 10.93 -13.14
CA LYS A 358 -15.73 9.77 -14.00
C LYS A 358 -16.83 9.75 -15.05
N GLU A 359 -16.46 9.64 -16.32
CA GLU A 359 -17.42 9.34 -17.37
C GLU A 359 -17.87 7.90 -17.18
N VAL A 360 -19.08 7.72 -16.64
CA VAL A 360 -19.73 6.42 -16.62
C VAL A 360 -20.43 6.28 -17.96
N ASN A 361 -20.16 5.21 -18.71
CA ASN A 361 -20.93 4.92 -19.93
C ASN A 361 -22.43 4.91 -19.53
N PRO A 362 -23.28 5.79 -20.11
CA PRO A 362 -24.70 5.87 -19.76
C PRO A 362 -25.43 4.54 -19.95
N GLU A 363 -24.98 3.69 -20.88
CA GLU A 363 -25.53 2.35 -21.11
C GLU A 363 -25.35 1.42 -19.90
N VAL A 364 -24.36 1.70 -19.04
CA VAL A 364 -24.11 0.95 -17.79
C VAL A 364 -25.05 1.40 -16.68
N LEU A 365 -25.72 2.55 -16.79
CA LEU A 365 -26.60 3.12 -15.76
C LEU A 365 -28.09 2.83 -15.99
N GLY A 366 -28.45 2.19 -17.11
CA GLY A 366 -29.85 1.99 -17.51
C GLY A 366 -30.50 3.32 -17.90
N GLY A 367 -30.74 3.52 -19.19
CA GLY A 367 -31.45 4.69 -19.71
C GLY A 367 -32.90 4.80 -19.23
#